data_AF-A0A937XBB0-F1
#
_entry.id   AF-A0A937XBB0-F1
#
_cell.length_a   1.000
_cell.length_b   1.000
_cell.length_c   1.000
_cell.angle_alpha   90.00
_cell.angle_beta   90.00
_cell.angle_gamma   90.00
#
_symmetry.space_group_name_H-M   'P 1'
#
loop_
_entity.id
_entity.type
_entity.pdbx_description
1 polymer ?
#
loop_
_entity_poly.entity_id
_entity_poly.type
_entity_poly.pdbx_seq_one_letter_code
_entity_poly.pdbx_strand_id
1 'polypeptide(L)'
;MLTKVQRLARERAIIKELRGGELSYRKIAAKFGVSLPTVTAKARKAGIRRRPGARPAAKAAAPIQARAAATTVKARTRSTAIRARAASTALKAAATAARPKARSAAAKIRAGKAALRAHGRARRTGRPRRAAGAQRRTALGARRAERFQEQFRTLVMHHYPNISLARFDRLVKQIARAMA
;
A
#
# COMPACT_ATOMS: atom_id res chain seq x y z
N MET A 1 -8.04 -19.97 -23.65
CA MET A 1 -8.74 -19.07 -22.70
C MET A 1 -9.95 -19.78 -22.10
N LEU A 2 -10.26 -19.59 -20.81
CA LEU A 2 -11.44 -20.21 -20.18
C LEU A 2 -12.74 -19.49 -20.58
N THR A 3 -13.79 -20.25 -20.87
CA THR A 3 -15.12 -19.68 -21.13
C THR A 3 -15.69 -18.99 -19.89
N LYS A 4 -16.71 -18.13 -20.05
CA LYS A 4 -17.35 -17.43 -18.92
C LYS A 4 -17.91 -18.43 -17.90
N VAL A 5 -18.54 -19.50 -18.38
CA VAL A 5 -19.12 -20.57 -17.56
C VAL A 5 -18.04 -21.30 -16.76
N GLN A 6 -16.93 -21.69 -17.40
CA GLN A 6 -15.81 -22.36 -16.73
C GLN A 6 -15.16 -21.47 -15.66
N ARG A 7 -15.02 -20.16 -15.93
CA ARG A 7 -14.51 -19.20 -14.93
C ARG A 7 -15.40 -19.13 -13.69
N LEU A 8 -16.72 -19.10 -13.87
CA LEU A 8 -17.67 -19.08 -12.76
C LEU A 8 -17.65 -20.39 -11.97
N ALA A 9 -17.56 -21.54 -12.64
CA ALA A 9 -17.44 -22.84 -11.97
C ALA A 9 -16.16 -22.92 -11.12
N ARG A 10 -15.01 -22.51 -11.66
CA ARG A 10 -13.74 -22.43 -10.93
C ARG A 10 -13.82 -21.46 -9.74
N GLU A 11 -14.45 -20.30 -9.91
CA GLU A 11 -14.66 -19.34 -8.82
C GLU A 11 -15.51 -19.93 -7.68
N ARG A 12 -16.61 -20.63 -8.00
CA ARG A 12 -17.44 -21.30 -7.00
C ARG A 12 -16.66 -22.39 -6.23
N ALA A 13 -15.82 -23.16 -6.93
CA ALA A 13 -14.97 -24.17 -6.29
C ALA A 13 -13.94 -23.55 -5.33
N ILE A 14 -13.30 -22.45 -5.72
CA ILE A 14 -12.36 -21.71 -4.85
C ILE A 14 -13.09 -21.20 -3.59
N ILE A 15 -14.31 -20.65 -3.73
CA ILE A 15 -15.08 -20.14 -2.60
C ILE A 15 -15.51 -21.27 -1.65
N LYS A 16 -15.88 -22.45 -2.17
CA LYS A 16 -16.21 -23.63 -1.35
C LYS A 16 -15.04 -24.03 -0.45
N GLU A 17 -13.84 -24.13 -1.00
CA GLU A 17 -12.60 -24.45 -0.26
C GLU A 17 -12.23 -23.38 0.77
N LEU A 18 -12.44 -22.11 0.43
CA LEU A 18 -12.22 -21.00 1.36
C LEU A 18 -13.16 -21.05 2.56
N ARG A 19 -14.41 -21.48 2.36
CA ARG A 19 -15.41 -21.63 3.44
C ARG A 19 -15.10 -22.83 4.34
N GLY A 20 -14.61 -23.94 3.77
CA GLY A 20 -14.16 -25.09 4.55
C GLY A 20 -13.00 -24.75 5.49
N GLY A 21 -12.14 -23.80 5.10
CA GLY A 21 -11.11 -23.25 5.98
C GLY A 21 -9.90 -24.17 6.22
N GLU A 22 -9.97 -25.44 5.82
CA GLU A 22 -8.94 -26.47 5.96
C GLU A 22 -7.64 -26.12 5.23
N LEU A 23 -7.76 -25.62 4.00
CA LEU A 23 -6.61 -25.30 3.17
C LEU A 23 -6.13 -23.85 3.39
N SER A 24 -4.81 -23.66 3.36
CA SER A 24 -4.22 -22.32 3.30
C SER A 24 -4.46 -21.68 1.91
N TYR A 25 -4.49 -20.35 1.83
CA TYR A 25 -4.65 -19.65 0.55
C TYR A 25 -3.58 -20.04 -0.48
N ARG A 26 -2.36 -20.36 -0.04
CA ARG A 26 -1.29 -20.86 -0.90
C ARG A 26 -1.59 -22.25 -1.48
N LYS A 27 -2.13 -23.16 -0.66
CA LYS A 27 -2.53 -24.50 -1.12
C LYS A 27 -3.70 -24.40 -2.12
N ILE A 28 -4.67 -23.53 -1.85
CA ILE A 28 -5.78 -23.27 -2.78
C ILE A 28 -5.25 -22.70 -4.11
N ALA A 29 -4.33 -21.73 -4.06
CA ALA A 29 -3.69 -21.16 -5.24
C ALA A 29 -2.98 -22.22 -6.10
N ALA A 30 -2.21 -23.12 -5.48
CA ALA A 30 -1.55 -24.23 -6.15
C ALA A 30 -2.56 -25.24 -6.74
N LYS A 31 -3.55 -25.69 -5.95
CA LYS A 31 -4.58 -26.65 -6.36
C LYS A 31 -5.34 -26.19 -7.61
N PHE A 32 -5.69 -24.90 -7.64
CA PHE A 32 -6.43 -24.35 -8.76
C PHE A 32 -5.55 -23.69 -9.80
N GLY A 33 -4.22 -23.62 -9.69
CA GLY A 33 -3.36 -22.93 -10.67
C GLY A 33 -3.69 -21.44 -10.85
N VAL A 34 -3.92 -20.72 -9.74
CA VAL A 34 -4.23 -19.28 -9.73
C VAL A 34 -3.29 -18.54 -8.78
N SER A 35 -3.04 -17.25 -9.04
CA SER A 35 -2.16 -16.46 -8.17
C SER A 35 -2.76 -16.21 -6.79
N LEU A 36 -1.91 -16.07 -5.77
CA LEU A 36 -2.32 -15.79 -4.39
C LEU A 36 -3.17 -14.50 -4.24
N PRO A 37 -2.86 -13.38 -4.94
CA PRO A 37 -3.70 -12.19 -4.92
C PRO A 37 -5.12 -12.45 -5.43
N THR A 38 -5.26 -13.32 -6.45
CA THR A 38 -6.57 -13.71 -7.00
C THR A 38 -7.42 -14.41 -5.96
N VAL A 39 -6.85 -15.39 -5.25
CA VAL A 39 -7.55 -16.10 -4.15
C VAL A 39 -7.97 -15.12 -3.06
N THR A 40 -7.09 -14.18 -2.70
CA THR A 40 -7.37 -13.15 -1.69
C THR A 40 -8.51 -12.23 -2.12
N ALA A 41 -8.53 -11.80 -3.38
CA ALA A 41 -9.61 -10.98 -3.93
C ALA A 41 -10.96 -11.73 -3.91
N LYS A 42 -10.96 -13.02 -4.27
CA LYS A 42 -12.17 -13.87 -4.19
C LYS A 42 -12.66 -14.06 -2.76
N ALA A 43 -11.76 -14.28 -1.80
CA ALA A 43 -12.11 -14.35 -0.38
C ALA A 43 -12.78 -13.06 0.12
N ARG A 44 -12.20 -11.89 -0.22
CA ARG A 44 -12.77 -10.58 0.14
C ARG A 44 -14.14 -10.37 -0.48
N LYS A 45 -14.31 -10.70 -1.77
CA LYS A 45 -15.60 -10.60 -2.48
C LYS A 45 -16.67 -11.50 -1.85
N ALA A 46 -16.28 -12.67 -1.34
CA ALA A 46 -17.17 -13.60 -0.65
C ALA A 46 -17.40 -13.27 0.84
N GLY A 47 -16.84 -12.17 1.36
CA GLY A 47 -16.96 -11.79 2.78
C GLY A 47 -16.16 -12.66 3.75
N ILE A 48 -15.30 -13.56 3.25
CA ILE A 48 -14.53 -14.49 4.08
C ILE A 48 -13.32 -13.74 4.64
N ARG A 49 -13.39 -13.36 5.92
CA ARG A 49 -12.29 -12.74 6.65
C ARG A 49 -11.63 -13.79 7.55
N ARG A 50 -10.36 -14.09 7.33
CA ARG A 50 -9.57 -14.84 8.31
C ARG A 50 -9.21 -13.90 9.45
N ARG A 51 -9.54 -14.29 10.69
CA ARG A 51 -9.11 -13.53 11.88
C ARG A 51 -7.58 -13.43 11.88
N PRO A 52 -7.01 -12.22 11.85
CA PRO A 52 -5.57 -12.06 12.01
C PRO A 52 -5.20 -12.60 13.40
N GLY A 53 -4.36 -13.63 13.44
CA GLY A 53 -3.94 -14.26 14.71
C GLY A 53 -4.45 -15.68 14.94
N ALA A 54 -5.40 -16.18 14.13
CA ALA A 54 -5.68 -17.62 14.07
C ALA A 54 -4.50 -18.32 13.37
N ARG A 55 -3.35 -18.41 14.06
CA ARG A 55 -2.29 -19.32 13.64
C ARG A 55 -2.90 -20.72 13.62
N PRO A 56 -2.70 -21.52 12.56
CA PRO A 56 -3.14 -22.90 12.55
C PRO A 56 -2.61 -23.56 13.82
N ALA A 57 -3.48 -24.20 14.61
CA ALA A 57 -3.14 -24.80 15.91
C ALA A 57 -1.89 -25.69 15.82
N ALA A 58 -1.65 -26.30 14.66
CA ALA A 58 -0.44 -27.05 14.32
C ALA A 58 0.89 -26.31 14.56
N LYS A 59 0.93 -24.97 14.52
CA LYS A 59 2.15 -24.17 14.79
C LYS A 59 2.25 -23.68 16.23
N ALA A 60 1.19 -23.84 17.03
CA ALA A 60 1.24 -23.63 18.47
C ALA A 60 1.87 -24.83 19.20
N ALA A 61 1.72 -26.03 18.66
CA ALA A 61 2.26 -27.28 19.21
C ALA A 61 3.72 -27.60 18.83
N ALA A 62 4.49 -26.62 18.32
CA ALA A 62 5.93 -26.84 18.16
C ALA A 62 6.56 -27.03 19.56
N PRO A 63 7.40 -28.06 19.78
CA PRO A 63 7.93 -28.38 21.10
C PRO A 63 8.66 -27.17 21.67
N ILE A 64 8.31 -26.81 22.91
CA ILE A 64 8.84 -25.65 23.65
C ILE A 64 10.37 -25.61 23.62
N GLN A 65 11.00 -26.79 23.58
CA GLN A 65 12.45 -26.98 23.52
C GLN A 65 13.11 -26.39 22.26
N ALA A 66 12.45 -26.45 21.08
CA ALA A 66 12.99 -25.86 19.85
C ALA A 66 12.91 -24.32 19.84
N ARG A 67 11.99 -23.73 20.61
CA ARG A 67 11.90 -22.27 20.74
C ARG A 67 13.02 -21.71 21.63
N ALA A 68 13.40 -22.40 22.69
CA ALA A 68 14.49 -21.96 23.56
C ALA A 68 15.81 -21.81 22.80
N ALA A 69 16.17 -22.79 21.96
CA ALA A 69 17.39 -22.78 21.15
C ALA A 69 17.43 -21.65 20.08
N ALA A 70 16.30 -21.28 19.49
CA ALA A 70 16.25 -20.18 18.52
C ALA A 70 16.49 -18.80 19.15
N THR A 71 16.17 -18.64 20.44
CA THR A 71 16.35 -17.39 21.19
C THR A 71 17.81 -17.10 21.49
N THR A 72 18.62 -18.13 21.78
CA THR A 72 20.03 -17.97 22.13
C THR A 72 20.90 -17.56 20.94
N VAL A 73 20.61 -18.09 19.73
CA VAL A 73 21.33 -17.72 18.49
C VAL A 73 21.12 -16.24 18.14
N LYS A 74 19.90 -15.72 18.32
CA LYS A 74 19.58 -14.31 18.00
C LYS A 74 20.18 -13.32 19.00
N ALA A 75 20.38 -13.72 20.26
CA ALA A 75 21.07 -12.90 21.25
C ALA A 75 22.56 -12.75 20.90
N ARG A 76 23.21 -13.84 20.45
CA ARG A 76 24.63 -13.84 20.09
C ARG A 76 24.93 -12.91 18.90
N THR A 77 24.11 -12.93 17.85
CA THR A 77 24.30 -12.07 16.67
C THR A 77 24.04 -10.58 16.93
N ARG A 78 23.15 -10.23 17.88
CA ARG A 78 22.97 -8.84 18.32
C ARG A 78 24.18 -8.32 19.08
N SER A 79 24.77 -9.15 19.95
CA SER A 79 25.94 -8.75 20.75
C SER A 79 27.16 -8.41 19.86
N THR A 80 27.39 -9.18 18.80
CA THR A 80 28.48 -8.93 17.84
C THR A 80 28.25 -7.67 17.01
N ALA A 81 27.01 -7.40 16.58
CA ALA A 81 26.69 -6.19 15.83
C ALA A 81 26.86 -4.91 16.66
N ILE A 82 26.53 -4.95 17.96
CA ILE A 82 26.73 -3.81 18.87
C ILE A 82 28.22 -3.54 19.08
N ARG A 83 29.05 -4.58 19.29
CA ARG A 83 30.51 -4.42 19.41
C ARG A 83 31.15 -3.89 18.14
N ALA A 84 30.75 -4.37 16.97
CA ALA A 84 31.24 -3.87 15.68
C ALA A 84 30.91 -2.38 15.47
N ARG A 85 29.69 -1.95 15.86
CA ARG A 85 29.31 -0.53 15.82
C ARG A 85 30.16 0.31 16.77
N ALA A 86 30.35 -0.13 18.02
CA ALA A 86 31.18 0.57 19.00
C ALA A 86 32.65 0.73 18.53
N ALA A 87 33.23 -0.31 17.92
CA ALA A 87 34.57 -0.25 17.34
C ALA A 87 34.66 0.75 16.17
N SER A 88 33.67 0.74 15.27
CA SER A 88 33.63 1.67 14.13
C SER A 88 33.49 3.14 14.56
N THR A 89 32.74 3.40 15.65
CA THR A 89 32.61 4.76 16.20
C THR A 89 33.88 5.23 16.89
N ALA A 90 34.61 4.35 17.58
CA ALA A 90 35.89 4.69 18.20
C ALA A 90 36.96 5.05 17.15
N LEU A 91 37.07 4.26 16.07
CA LEU A 91 38.00 4.53 14.97
C LEU A 91 37.68 5.86 14.27
N LYS A 92 36.39 6.17 14.06
CA LYS A 92 35.97 7.43 13.47
C LYS A 92 36.27 8.63 14.37
N ALA A 93 36.08 8.48 15.69
CA ALA A 93 36.41 9.52 16.67
C ALA A 93 37.92 9.79 16.71
N ALA A 94 38.75 8.73 16.72
CA ALA A 94 40.21 8.85 16.67
C ALA A 94 40.69 9.53 15.36
N ALA A 95 40.13 9.14 14.21
CA ALA A 95 40.44 9.78 12.93
C ALA A 95 40.06 11.27 12.88
N THR A 96 38.99 11.67 13.58
CA THR A 96 38.61 13.09 13.70
C THR A 96 39.47 13.87 14.69
N ALA A 97 40.03 13.23 15.71
CA ALA A 97 40.94 13.87 16.67
C ALA A 97 42.33 14.14 16.05
N ALA A 98 42.80 13.29 15.13
CA ALA A 98 44.10 13.42 14.48
C ALA A 98 44.19 14.50 13.36
N ARG A 99 43.13 15.29 13.10
CA ARG A 99 43.12 16.36 12.08
C ARG A 99 42.94 17.76 12.69
N PRO A 100 43.92 18.31 13.42
CA PRO A 100 43.79 19.64 14.01
C PRO A 100 43.93 20.82 13.03
N LYS A 101 44.50 20.66 11.82
CA LYS A 101 44.88 21.82 10.97
C LYS A 101 44.00 22.12 9.73
N ALA A 102 43.03 21.29 9.37
CA ALA A 102 42.22 21.49 8.14
C ALA A 102 40.82 22.14 8.38
N ARG A 103 40.41 22.35 9.64
CA ARG A 103 39.05 22.82 9.97
C ARG A 103 38.83 24.32 9.77
N SER A 104 39.88 25.15 9.81
CA SER A 104 39.74 26.61 9.69
C SER A 104 39.38 27.08 8.28
N ALA A 105 39.84 26.38 7.23
CA ALA A 105 39.52 26.73 5.83
C ALA A 105 38.08 26.37 5.44
N ALA A 106 37.57 25.20 5.87
CA ALA A 106 36.22 24.75 5.52
C ALA A 106 35.10 25.53 6.24
N ALA A 107 35.37 26.06 7.44
CA ALA A 107 34.42 26.91 8.17
C ALA A 107 34.19 28.25 7.45
N LYS A 108 35.25 28.86 6.89
CA LYS A 108 35.15 30.12 6.13
C LYS A 108 34.31 29.98 4.85
N ILE A 109 34.44 28.86 4.13
CA ILE A 109 33.66 28.62 2.90
C ILE A 109 32.15 28.46 3.20
N ARG A 110 31.78 27.84 4.33
CA ARG A 110 30.37 27.67 4.71
C ARG A 110 29.70 28.98 5.14
N ALA A 111 30.43 29.87 5.81
CA ALA A 111 29.91 31.20 6.19
C ALA A 111 29.56 32.05 4.96
N GLY A 112 30.41 32.07 3.93
CA GLY A 112 30.15 32.80 2.69
C GLY A 112 28.92 32.28 1.91
N LYS A 113 28.67 30.96 1.91
CA LYS A 113 27.54 30.36 1.19
C LYS A 113 26.18 30.58 1.87
N ALA A 114 26.17 30.82 3.19
CA ALA A 114 24.97 31.15 3.94
C ALA A 114 24.48 32.58 3.64
N ALA A 115 25.40 33.54 3.53
CA ALA A 115 25.09 34.93 3.18
C ALA A 115 24.44 35.04 1.78
N LEU A 116 24.92 34.29 0.79
CA LEU A 116 24.35 34.27 -0.56
C LEU A 116 22.91 33.74 -0.64
N ARG A 117 22.49 32.88 0.31
CA ARG A 117 21.11 32.34 0.34
C ARG A 117 20.11 33.29 1.00
N ALA A 118 20.57 34.21 1.86
CA ALA A 118 19.70 35.18 2.51
C ALA A 118 19.17 36.23 1.50
N HIS A 119 20.02 36.72 0.60
CA HIS A 119 19.62 37.72 -0.40
C HIS A 119 18.67 37.18 -1.49
N GLY A 120 18.69 35.87 -1.79
CA GLY A 120 17.79 35.27 -2.77
C GLY A 120 16.32 35.10 -2.31
N ARG A 121 16.04 35.20 -1.01
CA ARG A 121 14.69 34.97 -0.45
C ARG A 121 13.78 36.22 -0.47
N ALA A 122 14.34 37.42 -0.57
CA ALA A 122 13.57 38.67 -0.52
C ALA A 122 12.79 38.99 -1.80
N ARG A 123 13.11 38.39 -2.96
CA ARG A 123 12.47 38.72 -4.26
C ARG A 123 11.26 37.85 -4.65
N ARG A 124 10.72 37.01 -3.76
CA ARG A 124 9.68 36.01 -4.10
C ARG A 124 8.34 36.15 -3.38
N THR A 125 8.06 37.29 -2.76
CA THR A 125 6.83 37.50 -1.96
C THR A 125 5.63 38.08 -2.73
N GLY A 126 5.74 38.35 -4.05
CA GLY A 126 4.72 39.10 -4.79
C GLY A 126 3.82 38.35 -5.79
N ARG A 127 3.67 37.01 -5.74
CA ARG A 127 2.83 36.29 -6.74
C ARG A 127 1.48 35.84 -6.15
N PRO A 128 0.32 36.33 -6.65
CA PRO A 128 -1.00 35.98 -6.14
C PRO A 128 -1.32 34.52 -6.46
N ARG A 129 -1.09 33.64 -5.48
CA ARG A 129 -1.20 32.17 -5.64
C ARG A 129 -2.59 31.60 -5.34
N ARG A 130 -3.59 32.43 -5.02
CA ARG A 130 -4.87 31.94 -4.45
C ARG A 130 -6.07 31.81 -5.40
N ALA A 131 -6.09 32.46 -6.57
CA ALA A 131 -7.26 32.38 -7.45
C ALA A 131 -7.29 31.15 -8.40
N ALA A 132 -6.13 30.65 -8.84
CA ALA A 132 -6.05 29.54 -9.80
C ALA A 132 -6.39 28.14 -9.21
N GLY A 133 -6.52 28.03 -7.89
CA GLY A 133 -6.81 26.76 -7.22
C GLY A 133 -8.28 26.35 -7.26
N ALA A 134 -9.21 27.31 -7.27
CA ALA A 134 -10.65 27.04 -7.20
C ALA A 134 -11.18 26.43 -8.52
N GLN A 135 -10.78 26.99 -9.67
CA GLN A 135 -11.19 26.50 -10.99
C GLN A 135 -10.63 25.10 -11.32
N ARG A 136 -9.46 24.74 -10.78
CA ARG A 136 -8.91 23.38 -10.96
C ARG A 136 -9.67 22.33 -10.17
N ARG A 137 -10.25 22.69 -9.02
CA ARG A 137 -11.03 21.76 -8.18
C ARG A 137 -12.37 21.41 -8.80
N THR A 138 -13.05 22.36 -9.44
CA THR A 138 -14.33 22.11 -10.12
C THR A 138 -14.14 21.27 -11.39
N ALA A 139 -13.12 21.55 -12.19
CA ALA A 139 -12.81 20.76 -13.39
C ALA A 139 -12.42 19.29 -13.08
N LEU A 140 -11.71 19.07 -11.97
CA LEU A 140 -11.40 17.72 -11.49
C LEU A 140 -12.62 16.97 -10.97
N GLY A 141 -13.61 17.68 -10.41
CA GLY A 141 -14.89 17.12 -9.99
C GLY A 141 -15.71 16.61 -11.17
N ALA A 142 -15.85 17.41 -12.23
CA ALA A 142 -16.61 17.05 -13.43
C ALA A 142 -16.10 15.75 -14.09
N ARG A 143 -14.79 15.65 -14.32
CA ARG A 143 -14.18 14.44 -14.92
C ARG A 143 -14.33 13.19 -14.04
N ARG A 144 -14.38 13.35 -12.72
CA ARG A 144 -14.62 12.23 -11.80
C ARG A 144 -16.08 11.79 -11.82
N ALA A 145 -17.01 12.75 -11.93
CA ALA A 145 -18.44 12.46 -12.03
C ALA A 145 -18.76 11.69 -13.32
N GLU A 146 -18.19 12.11 -14.46
CA GLU A 146 -18.36 11.41 -15.76
C GLU A 146 -17.86 9.95 -15.68
N ARG A 147 -16.64 9.73 -15.17
CA ARG A 147 -16.08 8.38 -15.02
C ARG A 147 -16.93 7.49 -14.09
N PHE A 148 -17.47 8.07 -13.02
CA PHE A 148 -18.35 7.33 -12.11
C PHE A 148 -19.67 6.95 -12.82
N GLN A 149 -20.27 7.87 -13.58
CA GLN A 149 -21.49 7.60 -14.34
C GLN A 149 -21.28 6.49 -15.38
N GLU A 150 -20.15 6.48 -16.09
CA GLU A 150 -19.82 5.40 -17.02
C GLU A 150 -19.67 4.05 -16.32
N GLN A 151 -18.92 3.99 -15.22
CA GLN A 151 -18.74 2.75 -14.46
C GLN A 151 -20.07 2.24 -13.89
N PHE A 152 -20.90 3.14 -13.37
CA PHE A 152 -22.21 2.81 -12.85
C PHE A 152 -23.15 2.31 -13.97
N ARG A 153 -23.12 2.96 -15.14
CA ARG A 153 -23.86 2.51 -16.32
C ARG A 153 -23.43 1.11 -16.75
N THR A 154 -22.14 0.85 -16.86
CA THR A 154 -21.64 -0.49 -17.19
C THR A 154 -22.09 -1.54 -16.17
N LEU A 155 -22.04 -1.20 -14.88
CA LEU A 155 -22.47 -2.10 -13.81
C LEU A 155 -23.97 -2.43 -13.90
N VAL A 156 -24.82 -1.41 -14.06
CA VAL A 156 -26.27 -1.59 -14.14
C VAL A 156 -26.65 -2.39 -15.39
N MET A 157 -26.08 -2.07 -16.55
CA MET A 157 -26.35 -2.81 -17.79
C MET A 157 -25.90 -4.28 -17.71
N HIS A 158 -24.79 -4.56 -17.02
CA HIS A 158 -24.33 -5.93 -16.83
C HIS A 158 -25.26 -6.74 -15.91
N HIS A 159 -25.91 -6.10 -14.92
CA HIS A 159 -26.80 -6.77 -13.98
C HIS A 159 -28.27 -6.80 -14.42
N TYR A 160 -28.68 -5.87 -15.28
CA TYR A 160 -30.06 -5.72 -15.78
C TYR A 160 -30.06 -5.67 -17.31
N PRO A 161 -29.84 -6.81 -18.01
CA PRO A 161 -29.70 -6.82 -19.47
C PRO A 161 -30.98 -6.36 -20.20
N ASN A 162 -32.14 -6.39 -19.53
CA ASN A 162 -33.42 -6.00 -20.13
C ASN A 162 -33.78 -4.51 -19.91
N ILE A 163 -32.91 -3.72 -19.28
CA ILE A 163 -33.16 -2.29 -19.09
C ILE A 163 -32.69 -1.52 -20.33
N SER A 164 -33.58 -0.72 -20.93
CA SER A 164 -33.21 0.16 -22.03
C SER A 164 -32.39 1.36 -21.54
N LEU A 165 -31.56 1.93 -22.40
CA LEU A 165 -30.76 3.12 -22.09
C LEU A 165 -31.64 4.30 -21.65
N ALA A 166 -32.77 4.52 -22.33
CA ALA A 166 -33.71 5.57 -21.99
C ALA A 166 -34.30 5.40 -20.58
N ARG A 167 -34.55 4.16 -20.14
CA ARG A 167 -35.07 3.87 -18.79
C ARG A 167 -34.00 4.07 -17.72
N PHE A 168 -32.75 3.74 -18.03
CA PHE A 168 -31.60 4.03 -17.17
C PHE A 168 -31.41 5.54 -16.97
N ASP A 169 -31.45 6.34 -18.05
CA ASP A 169 -31.29 7.80 -17.94
C ASP A 169 -32.41 8.46 -17.12
N ARG A 170 -33.65 7.97 -17.24
CA ARG A 170 -34.76 8.41 -16.38
C ARG A 170 -34.52 8.10 -14.90
N LEU A 171 -34.00 6.91 -14.60
CA LEU A 171 -33.68 6.49 -13.23
C LEU A 171 -32.54 7.33 -12.64
N VAL A 172 -31.48 7.61 -13.40
CA VAL A 172 -30.39 8.50 -12.96
C VAL A 172 -30.91 9.92 -12.67
N LYS A 173 -31.78 10.46 -13.52
CA LYS A 173 -32.41 11.77 -13.29
C LYS A 173 -33.28 11.78 -12.03
N GLN A 174 -34.03 10.71 -11.75
CA GLN A 174 -34.82 10.59 -10.52
C GLN A 174 -33.94 10.56 -9.27
N ILE A 175 -32.85 9.78 -9.27
CA ILE A 175 -31.90 9.75 -8.15
C ILE A 175 -31.29 11.14 -7.93
N ALA A 176 -30.85 11.82 -9.01
CA ALA A 176 -30.28 13.15 -8.90
C ALA A 176 -31.25 14.17 -8.30
N ARG A 177 -32.54 14.10 -8.66
CA ARG A 177 -33.60 14.94 -8.07
C ARG A 177 -33.86 14.64 -6.60
N ALA A 178 -33.72 13.39 -6.16
CA ALA A 178 -33.91 13.01 -4.76
C ALA A 178 -32.71 13.36 -3.86
N MET A 179 -31.54 13.62 -4.45
CA MET A 179 -30.33 14.02 -3.72
C MET A 179 -30.09 15.53 -3.68
N ALA A 180 -30.87 16.30 -4.44
CA ALA A 180 -30.83 17.77 -4.48
C ALA A 180 -31.84 18.35 -3.50
#